data_AF-A0A1R0X582-F1
#
_entry.id   AF-A0A1R0X582-F1
#
_cell.length_a   1.000
_cell.length_b   1.000
_cell.length_c   1.000
_cell.angle_alpha   90.00
_cell.angle_beta   90.00
_cell.angle_gamma   90.00
#
_symmetry.space_group_name_H-M   'P 1'
#
loop_
_entity.id
_entity.type
_entity.pdbx_description
1 polymer ?
#
loop_
_entity_poly.entity_id
_entity_poly.type
_entity_poly.pdbx_seq_one_letter_code
_entity_poly.pdbx_strand_id
1 'polypeptide(L)'
;MLHSKEFNPSSIFEAKPTHYLFIANLIFIHIIFTLAVNLILFEHGYLSFIAKNTNHWINETLAANLVGLLLEVIIFLILIAKVSPRDFGLKIEKLRAGLLGTFLFWLAINIVDLCMVHLNHSELTLNNNIFSHSNLVFGEILGQIFGNALLEEILFRGFLLVQIYLCLKKINNKTTRMITAMLISQSIFAAIHIPNRIYSGLVGMEFVYDFIMLLILGVIFALLYILTKNLFFVIGVHSLMNIQIVFWNSNFTYTATLLCVLLLTCLLLCIKRKEFRAQQHQADMEL
;
A
#
# COMPACT_ATOMS: atom_id res chain seq x y z
N MET A 1 30.86 23.33 -10.39
CA MET A 1 31.07 21.91 -10.80
C MET A 1 29.70 21.26 -10.96
N LEU A 2 29.10 21.42 -12.14
CA LEU A 2 27.76 20.94 -12.46
C LEU A 2 27.87 19.47 -12.88
N HIS A 3 27.52 18.54 -12.01
CA HIS A 3 27.36 17.14 -12.41
C HIS A 3 26.16 17.05 -13.36
N SER A 4 26.46 16.87 -14.65
CA SER A 4 25.50 16.54 -15.68
C SER A 4 24.69 15.30 -15.28
N LYS A 5 23.37 15.46 -15.20
CA LYS A 5 22.41 14.39 -14.92
C LYS A 5 22.48 13.35 -16.03
N GLU A 6 23.04 12.18 -15.75
CA GLU A 6 22.78 10.99 -16.56
C GLU A 6 21.34 10.55 -16.31
N PHE A 7 20.42 11.07 -17.12
CA PHE A 7 19.13 10.43 -17.33
C PHE A 7 19.40 9.08 -17.99
N ASN A 8 19.11 7.98 -17.30
CA ASN A 8 19.23 6.65 -17.88
C ASN A 8 17.87 6.26 -18.50
N PRO A 9 17.70 6.38 -19.84
CA PRO A 9 16.43 6.08 -20.52
C PRO A 9 16.00 4.61 -20.41
N SER A 10 16.82 3.73 -19.83
CA SER A 10 16.54 2.30 -19.66
C SER A 10 15.90 1.91 -18.32
N SER A 11 15.69 2.87 -17.41
CA SER A 11 15.07 2.65 -16.09
C SER A 11 13.57 2.39 -16.22
N ILE A 12 13.06 1.38 -15.48
CA ILE A 12 11.62 1.08 -15.38
C ILE A 12 10.86 2.26 -14.74
N PHE A 13 11.55 3.06 -13.92
CA PHE A 13 11.00 4.20 -13.20
C PHE A 13 11.58 5.52 -13.71
N GLU A 14 10.70 6.50 -13.88
CA GLU A 14 11.03 7.89 -14.20
C GLU A 14 11.28 8.70 -12.92
N ALA A 15 12.13 8.19 -12.00
CA ALA A 15 12.40 8.83 -10.72
C ALA A 15 13.87 9.23 -10.60
N LYS A 16 14.13 10.36 -9.94
CA LYS A 16 15.49 10.82 -9.65
C LYS A 16 16.08 10.00 -8.51
N PRO A 17 17.34 9.53 -8.63
CA PRO A 17 18.04 8.91 -7.51
C PRO A 17 18.21 9.90 -6.35
N THR A 18 17.96 9.43 -5.15
CA THR A 18 18.16 10.15 -3.89
C THR A 18 19.35 9.58 -3.15
N HIS A 19 20.05 10.40 -2.36
CA HIS A 19 21.22 9.97 -1.61
C HIS A 19 20.85 8.90 -0.55
N TYR A 20 21.66 7.84 -0.42
CA TYR A 20 21.34 6.70 0.46
C TYR A 20 21.19 7.10 1.93
N LEU A 21 21.96 8.08 2.42
CA LEU A 21 21.80 8.60 3.79
C LEU A 21 20.43 9.24 4.01
N PHE A 22 19.86 9.90 2.99
CA PHE A 22 18.52 10.46 3.09
C PHE A 22 17.48 9.34 3.19
N ILE A 23 17.62 8.28 2.39
CA ILE A 23 16.74 7.09 2.44
C ILE A 23 16.79 6.46 3.84
N ALA A 24 17.99 6.27 4.39
CA ALA A 24 18.16 5.71 5.73
C ALA A 24 17.52 6.60 6.82
N ASN A 25 17.71 7.92 6.73
CA ASN A 25 17.08 8.88 7.65
C ASN A 25 15.57 8.86 7.57
N LEU A 26 14.99 8.78 6.36
CA LEU A 26 13.54 8.68 6.19
C LEU A 26 13.00 7.41 6.85
N ILE A 27 13.65 6.26 6.66
CA ILE A 27 13.25 5.00 7.31
C ILE A 27 13.32 5.16 8.84
N PHE A 28 14.39 5.75 9.36
CA PHE A 28 14.55 5.97 10.80
C PHE A 28 13.45 6.88 11.35
N ILE A 29 13.16 7.99 10.68
CA ILE A 29 12.08 8.91 11.07
C ILE A 29 10.73 8.22 11.04
N HIS A 30 10.47 7.42 10.00
CA HIS A 30 9.23 6.67 9.90
C HIS A 30 9.09 5.66 11.06
N ILE A 31 10.16 4.97 11.45
CA ILE A 31 10.16 4.10 12.63
C ILE A 31 9.83 4.88 13.90
N ILE A 32 10.44 6.05 14.11
CA ILE A 32 10.13 6.89 15.28
C ILE A 32 8.69 7.37 15.24
N PHE A 33 8.19 7.78 14.06
CA PHE A 33 6.81 8.20 13.87
C PHE A 33 5.84 7.07 14.19
N THR A 34 6.01 5.87 13.65
CA THR A 34 5.12 4.73 13.90
C THR A 34 5.16 4.29 15.35
N LEU A 35 6.33 4.32 16.01
CA LEU A 35 6.45 4.07 17.45
C LEU A 35 5.68 5.11 18.26
N ALA A 36 5.84 6.40 17.97
CA ALA A 36 5.13 7.46 18.67
C ALA A 36 3.61 7.36 18.46
N VAL A 37 3.16 7.10 17.23
CA VAL A 37 1.74 6.95 16.91
C VAL A 37 1.13 5.77 17.66
N ASN A 38 1.72 4.58 17.54
CA ASN A 38 1.13 3.37 18.12
C ASN A 38 1.28 3.32 19.65
N LEU A 39 2.48 3.57 20.17
CA LEU A 39 2.80 3.35 21.59
C LEU A 39 2.46 4.53 22.50
N ILE A 40 2.24 5.72 21.92
CA ILE A 40 1.94 6.93 22.68
C ILE A 40 0.58 7.47 22.30
N LEU A 41 0.38 7.86 21.04
CA LEU A 41 -0.83 8.59 20.64
C LEU A 41 -2.09 7.71 20.69
N PHE A 42 -2.03 6.50 20.14
CA PHE A 42 -3.15 5.56 20.13
C PHE A 42 -3.35 4.94 21.51
N GLU A 43 -2.29 4.46 22.15
CA GLU A 43 -2.36 3.84 23.47
C GLU A 43 -3.02 4.74 24.53
N HIS A 44 -2.64 6.03 24.58
CA HIS A 44 -3.19 6.98 25.55
C HIS A 44 -4.49 7.64 25.06
N GLY A 45 -4.96 7.30 23.85
CA GLY A 45 -6.17 7.87 23.27
C GLY A 45 -6.11 9.39 23.06
N TYR A 46 -4.92 9.97 22.89
CA TYR A 46 -4.75 11.44 22.77
C TYR A 46 -5.48 12.02 21.56
N LEU A 47 -5.65 11.22 20.50
CA LEU A 47 -6.38 11.64 19.30
C LEU A 47 -7.89 11.39 19.39
N SER A 48 -8.37 10.70 20.42
CA SER A 48 -9.81 10.39 20.58
C SER A 48 -10.67 11.63 20.76
N PHE A 49 -10.11 12.73 21.24
CA PHE A 49 -10.79 14.02 21.30
C PHE A 49 -11.17 14.52 19.90
N ILE A 50 -10.28 14.37 18.90
CA ILE A 50 -10.55 14.77 17.51
C ILE A 50 -11.66 13.89 16.94
N ALA A 51 -11.56 12.57 17.15
CA ALA A 51 -12.57 11.62 16.71
C ALA A 51 -13.94 11.97 17.28
N LYS A 52 -14.06 12.17 18.59
CA LYS A 52 -15.33 12.53 19.24
C LYS A 52 -15.92 13.85 18.74
N ASN A 53 -15.10 14.89 18.59
CA ASN A 53 -15.58 16.21 18.13
C ASN A 53 -15.95 16.24 16.64
N THR A 54 -15.42 15.34 15.83
CA THR A 54 -15.77 15.21 14.41
C THR A 54 -16.81 14.14 14.14
N ASN A 55 -17.43 13.60 15.20
CA ASN A 55 -18.31 12.45 15.12
C ASN A 55 -17.65 11.30 14.32
N HIS A 56 -16.37 11.04 14.56
CA HIS A 56 -15.53 10.00 13.95
C HIS A 56 -15.28 10.10 12.43
N TRP A 57 -15.74 11.16 11.76
CA TRP A 57 -15.34 11.41 10.37
C TRP A 57 -13.83 11.63 10.22
N ILE A 58 -13.20 12.22 11.23
CA ILE A 58 -11.75 12.24 11.38
C ILE A 58 -11.40 11.36 12.57
N ASN A 59 -11.20 10.07 12.30
CA ASN A 59 -10.75 9.13 13.33
C ASN A 59 -9.28 9.35 13.71
N GLU A 60 -8.84 8.62 14.73
CA GLU A 60 -7.49 8.66 15.28
C GLU A 60 -6.45 8.31 14.21
N THR A 61 -6.74 7.31 13.36
CA THR A 61 -5.86 6.89 12.26
C THR A 61 -5.65 8.01 11.25
N LEU A 62 -6.71 8.72 10.83
CA LEU A 62 -6.60 9.85 9.92
C LEU A 62 -5.81 10.98 10.57
N ALA A 63 -6.16 11.34 11.81
CA ALA A 63 -5.51 12.44 12.52
C ALA A 63 -3.99 12.21 12.67
N ALA A 64 -3.58 11.02 13.10
CA ALA A 64 -2.17 10.66 13.22
C ALA A 64 -1.44 10.72 11.87
N ASN A 65 -2.02 10.10 10.84
CA ASN A 65 -1.36 9.97 9.56
C ASN A 65 -1.37 11.27 8.74
N LEU A 66 -2.26 12.23 9.01
CA LEU A 66 -2.15 13.58 8.47
C LEU A 66 -0.87 14.28 8.97
N VAL A 67 -0.47 14.04 10.21
CA VAL A 67 0.83 14.52 10.74
C VAL A 67 1.98 13.79 10.03
N GLY A 68 1.89 12.48 9.84
CA GLY A 68 2.89 11.70 9.09
C GLY A 68 3.04 12.18 7.64
N LEU A 69 1.93 12.44 6.94
CA LEU A 69 1.93 13.00 5.58
C LEU A 69 2.59 14.38 5.53
N LEU A 70 2.30 15.25 6.50
CA LEU A 70 2.95 16.56 6.59
C LEU A 70 4.45 16.43 6.83
N LEU A 71 4.87 15.62 7.80
CA LEU A 71 6.28 15.50 8.18
C LEU A 71 7.11 14.73 7.14
N GLU A 72 6.67 13.55 6.76
CA GLU A 72 7.46 12.63 5.94
C GLU A 72 7.32 12.95 4.45
N VAL A 73 6.10 13.20 3.98
CA VAL A 73 5.85 13.44 2.55
C VAL A 73 6.08 14.90 2.20
N ILE A 74 5.39 15.85 2.85
CA ILE A 74 5.51 17.26 2.48
C ILE A 74 6.88 17.81 2.87
N ILE A 75 7.28 17.71 4.14
CA ILE A 75 8.54 18.31 4.60
C ILE A 75 9.75 17.49 4.10
N PHE A 76 9.81 16.20 4.39
CA PHE A 76 11.00 15.39 4.05
C PHE A 76 11.14 15.12 2.55
N LEU A 77 10.13 14.52 1.90
CA LEU A 77 10.26 14.16 0.48
C LEU A 77 10.20 15.39 -0.43
N ILE A 78 9.21 16.27 -0.27
CA ILE A 78 8.96 17.36 -1.21
C ILE A 78 9.86 18.57 -0.93
N LEU A 79 9.93 19.06 0.31
CA LEU A 79 10.68 20.30 0.59
C LEU A 79 12.18 20.06 0.75
N ILE A 80 12.61 19.04 1.49
CA ILE A 80 14.03 18.76 1.74
C ILE A 80 14.66 18.01 0.57
N ALA A 81 14.13 16.85 0.17
CA ALA A 81 14.69 16.04 -0.91
C ALA A 81 14.29 16.51 -2.32
N LYS A 82 13.34 17.46 -2.43
CA LYS A 82 12.87 18.01 -3.72
C LYS A 82 12.38 16.94 -4.69
N VAL A 83 11.80 15.87 -4.13
CA VAL A 83 11.15 14.80 -4.90
C VAL A 83 9.75 15.27 -5.23
N SER A 84 9.40 15.31 -6.52
CA SER A 84 8.07 15.73 -6.91
C SER A 84 7.04 14.61 -6.65
N PRO A 85 5.75 14.92 -6.41
CA PRO A 85 4.70 13.91 -6.27
C PRO A 85 4.66 12.89 -7.41
N ARG A 86 4.98 13.35 -8.64
CA ARG A 86 5.06 12.50 -9.82
C ARG A 86 6.20 11.48 -9.75
N ASP A 87 7.33 11.83 -9.15
CA ASP A 87 8.52 10.97 -9.04
C ASP A 87 8.27 9.77 -8.12
N PHE A 88 7.39 9.90 -7.13
CA PHE A 88 6.95 8.80 -6.27
C PHE A 88 5.55 8.25 -6.62
N GLY A 89 5.04 8.55 -7.82
CA GLY A 89 3.89 7.84 -8.39
C GLY A 89 2.52 8.49 -8.21
N LEU A 90 2.41 9.66 -7.56
CA LEU A 90 1.17 10.46 -7.55
C LEU A 90 1.00 11.21 -8.87
N LYS A 91 0.53 10.47 -9.89
CA LYS A 91 0.27 10.96 -11.25
C LYS A 91 -1.23 11.24 -11.42
N ILE A 92 -1.64 12.51 -11.52
CA ILE A 92 -3.06 12.89 -11.59
C ILE A 92 -3.80 12.20 -12.75
N GLU A 93 -3.11 11.96 -13.86
CA GLU A 93 -3.63 11.23 -15.02
C GLU A 93 -3.97 9.76 -14.71
N LYS A 94 -3.46 9.21 -13.60
CA LYS A 94 -3.76 7.85 -13.10
C LYS A 94 -4.86 7.83 -12.05
N LEU A 95 -5.26 8.99 -11.51
CA LEU A 95 -6.24 9.07 -10.42
C LEU A 95 -7.56 8.40 -10.80
N ARG A 96 -8.16 8.78 -11.94
CA ARG A 96 -9.44 8.22 -12.39
C ARG A 96 -9.39 6.70 -12.56
N ALA A 97 -8.33 6.19 -13.19
CA ALA A 97 -8.13 4.76 -13.37
C ALA A 97 -7.92 4.04 -12.03
N GLY A 98 -7.24 4.70 -11.07
CA GLY A 98 -7.03 4.17 -9.74
C GLY A 98 -8.33 4.03 -8.96
N LEU A 99 -9.12 5.12 -8.90
CA LEU A 99 -10.43 5.14 -8.25
C LEU A 99 -11.39 4.12 -8.86
N LEU A 100 -11.47 4.05 -10.20
CA LEU A 100 -12.31 3.07 -10.88
C LEU A 100 -11.85 1.64 -10.57
N GLY A 101 -10.54 1.38 -10.60
CA GLY A 101 -9.98 0.07 -10.24
C GLY A 101 -10.33 -0.32 -8.80
N THR A 102 -10.17 0.60 -7.85
CA THR A 102 -10.52 0.37 -6.44
C THR A 102 -12.01 0.08 -6.28
N PHE A 103 -12.88 0.82 -6.96
CA PHE A 103 -14.33 0.57 -6.93
C PHE A 103 -14.68 -0.81 -7.50
N LEU A 104 -14.10 -1.19 -8.64
CA LEU A 104 -14.32 -2.52 -9.23
C LEU A 104 -13.78 -3.63 -8.34
N PHE A 105 -12.64 -3.40 -7.68
CA PHE A 105 -12.08 -4.34 -6.71
C PHE A 105 -13.00 -4.52 -5.50
N TRP A 106 -13.51 -3.42 -4.94
CA TRP A 106 -14.51 -3.46 -3.87
C TRP A 106 -15.80 -4.19 -4.27
N LEU A 107 -16.28 -3.98 -5.49
CA LEU A 107 -17.44 -4.72 -6.02
C LEU A 107 -17.15 -6.22 -6.13
N ALA A 108 -15.94 -6.60 -6.57
CA ALA A 108 -15.54 -8.00 -6.62
C ALA A 108 -15.50 -8.66 -5.23
N ILE A 109 -15.00 -7.94 -4.22
CA ILE A 109 -15.01 -8.43 -2.82
C ILE A 109 -16.44 -8.73 -2.37
N ASN A 110 -17.37 -7.80 -2.62
CA ASN A 110 -18.78 -7.98 -2.33
C ASN A 110 -19.33 -9.21 -3.09
N ILE A 111 -19.12 -9.33 -4.39
CA ILE A 111 -19.64 -10.50 -5.13
C ILE A 111 -19.11 -11.82 -4.56
N VAL A 112 -17.79 -11.90 -4.31
CA VAL A 112 -17.15 -13.12 -3.78
C VAL A 112 -17.64 -13.45 -2.37
N ASP A 113 -17.75 -12.44 -1.50
CA ASP A 113 -18.21 -12.63 -0.13
C ASP A 113 -19.69 -13.08 -0.09
N LEU A 114 -20.56 -12.52 -0.94
CA LEU A 114 -21.95 -12.97 -1.09
C LEU A 114 -22.03 -14.42 -1.55
N CYS A 115 -21.21 -14.79 -2.54
CA CYS A 115 -21.13 -16.18 -3.00
C CYS A 115 -20.72 -17.11 -1.87
N MET A 116 -19.75 -16.73 -1.02
CA MET A 116 -19.34 -17.56 0.11
C MET A 116 -20.42 -17.69 1.18
N VAL A 117 -21.13 -16.61 1.52
CA VAL A 117 -22.29 -16.67 2.44
C VAL A 117 -23.32 -17.67 1.93
N HIS A 118 -23.65 -17.60 0.64
CA HIS A 118 -24.64 -18.49 0.02
C HIS A 118 -24.17 -19.96 -0.03
N LEU A 119 -22.93 -20.20 -0.45
CA LEU A 119 -22.36 -21.55 -0.56
C LEU A 119 -22.20 -22.24 0.80
N ASN A 120 -22.01 -21.47 1.88
CA ASN A 120 -21.91 -22.00 3.24
C ASN A 120 -23.26 -22.00 3.99
N HIS A 121 -24.38 -21.74 3.29
CA HIS A 121 -25.73 -21.65 3.87
C HIS A 121 -25.81 -20.75 5.12
N SER A 122 -24.98 -19.71 5.16
CA SER A 122 -24.98 -18.73 6.25
C SER A 122 -26.13 -17.75 6.10
N GLU A 123 -26.62 -17.21 7.21
CA GLU A 123 -27.73 -16.25 7.18
C GLU A 123 -27.30 -14.93 6.50
N LEU A 124 -28.05 -14.53 5.48
CA LEU A 124 -27.79 -13.28 4.77
C LEU A 124 -28.49 -12.13 5.48
N THR A 125 -27.76 -11.42 6.33
CA THR A 125 -28.24 -10.21 7.02
C THR A 125 -27.48 -8.98 6.55
N LEU A 126 -28.18 -7.85 6.40
CA LEU A 126 -27.55 -6.59 6.02
C LEU A 126 -26.60 -6.10 7.11
N ASN A 127 -25.48 -5.53 6.69
CA ASN A 127 -24.55 -4.85 7.57
C ASN A 127 -25.13 -3.48 7.94
N ASN A 128 -25.92 -3.46 9.01
CA ASN A 128 -26.59 -2.25 9.46
C ASN A 128 -25.62 -1.14 9.88
N ASN A 129 -24.37 -1.46 10.26
CA ASN A 129 -23.39 -0.45 10.67
C ASN A 129 -23.06 0.55 9.56
N ILE A 130 -23.11 0.14 8.29
CA ILE A 130 -22.93 1.04 7.15
C ILE A 130 -24.00 2.15 7.13
N PHE A 131 -25.20 1.86 7.62
CA PHE A 131 -26.34 2.77 7.60
C PHE A 131 -26.58 3.49 8.93
N SER A 132 -26.45 2.78 10.06
CA SER A 132 -26.70 3.33 11.40
C SER A 132 -25.48 3.99 12.04
N HIS A 133 -24.28 3.59 11.62
CA HIS A 133 -23.00 4.08 12.14
C HIS A 133 -22.06 4.47 11.00
N SER A 134 -22.62 5.10 9.96
CA SER A 134 -21.91 5.40 8.71
C SER A 134 -20.64 6.22 8.95
N ASN A 135 -20.67 7.14 9.91
CA ASN A 135 -19.54 7.97 10.30
C ASN A 135 -18.36 7.17 10.87
N LEU A 136 -18.63 6.08 11.62
CA LEU A 136 -17.58 5.18 12.10
C LEU A 136 -16.97 4.40 10.92
N VAL A 137 -17.82 3.74 10.12
CA VAL A 137 -17.38 2.89 9.00
C VAL A 137 -16.65 3.71 7.93
N PHE A 138 -17.23 4.83 7.51
CA PHE A 138 -16.60 5.69 6.51
C PHE A 138 -15.43 6.49 7.10
N GLY A 139 -15.45 6.83 8.39
CA GLY A 139 -14.29 7.41 9.07
C GLY A 139 -13.06 6.51 9.02
N GLU A 140 -13.25 5.20 9.21
CA GLU A 140 -12.17 4.21 9.11
C GLU A 140 -11.57 4.13 7.71
N ILE A 141 -12.39 4.02 6.66
CA ILE A 141 -11.87 3.97 5.29
C ILE A 141 -11.25 5.29 4.86
N LEU A 142 -11.76 6.43 5.32
CA LEU A 142 -11.13 7.74 5.11
C LEU A 142 -9.76 7.79 5.78
N GLY A 143 -9.64 7.27 7.01
CA GLY A 143 -8.38 7.14 7.72
C GLY A 143 -7.35 6.26 7.02
N GLN A 144 -7.79 5.28 6.23
CA GLN A 144 -6.89 4.51 5.38
C GLN A 144 -6.53 5.27 4.08
N ILE A 145 -7.54 5.65 3.29
CA ILE A 145 -7.36 6.25 1.95
C ILE A 145 -6.59 7.57 2.00
N PHE A 146 -6.82 8.40 3.01
CA PHE A 146 -6.19 9.70 3.17
C PHE A 146 -5.15 9.75 4.30
N GLY A 147 -4.91 8.62 4.96
CA GLY A 147 -3.99 8.52 6.09
C GLY A 147 -3.05 7.34 5.92
N ASN A 148 -3.32 6.24 6.60
CA ASN A 148 -2.38 5.12 6.79
C ASN A 148 -1.90 4.52 5.47
N ALA A 149 -2.84 4.02 4.64
CA ALA A 149 -2.49 3.40 3.37
C ALA A 149 -1.85 4.41 2.40
N LEU A 150 -2.31 5.67 2.39
CA LEU A 150 -1.68 6.71 1.57
C LEU A 150 -0.22 6.94 1.94
N LEU A 151 0.04 7.14 3.24
CA LEU A 151 1.38 7.37 3.75
C LEU A 151 2.29 6.19 3.45
N GLU A 152 1.87 4.99 3.82
CA GLU A 152 2.66 3.77 3.62
C GLU A 152 2.92 3.50 2.13
N GLU A 153 1.91 3.62 1.26
CA GLU A 153 2.11 3.35 -0.18
C GLU A 153 3.05 4.39 -0.83
N ILE A 154 2.96 5.67 -0.45
CA ILE A 154 3.92 6.69 -0.91
C ILE A 154 5.34 6.31 -0.49
N LEU A 155 5.54 6.00 0.79
CA LEU A 155 6.87 5.73 1.34
C LEU A 155 7.46 4.43 0.80
N PHE A 156 6.69 3.35 0.78
CA PHE A 156 7.21 2.02 0.46
C PHE A 156 7.19 1.72 -1.03
N ARG A 157 6.09 2.02 -1.75
CA ARG A 157 5.95 1.67 -3.17
C ARG A 157 6.40 2.83 -4.06
N GLY A 158 5.94 4.02 -3.74
CA GLY A 158 6.27 5.24 -4.48
C GLY A 158 7.75 5.60 -4.40
N PHE A 159 8.32 5.57 -3.19
CA PHE A 159 9.67 6.04 -2.93
C PHE A 159 10.68 4.91 -2.69
N LEU A 160 10.57 4.17 -1.57
CA LEU A 160 11.62 3.26 -1.09
C LEU A 160 11.94 2.14 -2.09
N LEU A 161 10.93 1.43 -2.60
CA LEU A 161 11.09 0.40 -3.63
C LEU A 161 11.86 0.92 -4.86
N VAL A 162 11.46 2.11 -5.34
CA VAL A 162 12.07 2.76 -6.51
C VAL A 162 13.51 3.14 -6.21
N GLN A 163 13.78 3.73 -5.05
CA GLN A 163 15.13 4.16 -4.69
C GLN A 163 16.07 2.97 -4.45
N ILE A 164 15.61 1.89 -3.80
CA ILE A 164 16.40 0.66 -3.68
C ILE A 164 16.73 0.10 -5.06
N TYR A 165 15.76 0.04 -5.98
CA TYR A 165 16.00 -0.40 -7.35
C TYR A 165 17.09 0.43 -8.05
N LEU A 166 17.09 1.75 -7.86
CA LEU A 166 18.10 2.66 -8.41
C LEU A 166 19.48 2.48 -7.73
N CYS A 167 19.52 2.22 -6.43
CA CYS A 167 20.76 1.93 -5.69
C CYS A 167 21.40 0.61 -6.15
N LEU A 168 20.60 -0.38 -6.55
CA LEU A 168 21.05 -1.68 -7.04
C LEU A 168 21.54 -1.66 -8.50
N LYS A 169 22.08 -0.52 -8.98
CA LYS A 169 22.57 -0.36 -10.36
C LYS A 169 23.62 -1.38 -10.81
N LYS A 170 24.34 -2.01 -9.87
CA LYS A 170 25.33 -3.06 -10.13
C LYS A 170 24.70 -4.40 -10.58
N ILE A 171 23.41 -4.60 -10.33
CA ILE A 171 22.68 -5.78 -10.82
C ILE A 171 22.22 -5.51 -12.24
N ASN A 172 22.86 -6.17 -13.22
CA ASN A 172 22.60 -5.96 -14.65
C ASN A 172 21.24 -6.53 -15.09
N ASN A 173 20.86 -7.70 -14.55
CA ASN A 173 19.57 -8.31 -14.87
C ASN A 173 18.43 -7.49 -14.23
N LYS A 174 17.58 -6.88 -15.06
CA LYS A 174 16.48 -6.01 -14.60
C LYS A 174 15.47 -6.73 -13.71
N THR A 175 15.18 -7.99 -14.01
CA THR A 175 14.24 -8.83 -13.24
C THR A 175 14.82 -9.14 -11.88
N THR A 176 16.06 -9.62 -11.82
CA THR A 176 16.77 -9.86 -10.55
C THR A 176 16.85 -8.59 -9.72
N ARG A 177 17.20 -7.46 -10.33
CA ARG A 177 17.27 -6.15 -9.65
C ARG A 177 15.94 -5.75 -9.04
N MET A 178 14.84 -5.95 -9.77
CA MET A 178 13.49 -5.66 -9.27
C MET A 178 13.10 -6.60 -8.12
N ILE A 179 13.31 -7.90 -8.26
CA ILE A 179 13.02 -8.88 -7.22
C ILE A 179 13.81 -8.55 -5.94
N THR A 180 15.11 -8.27 -6.06
CA THR A 180 15.93 -7.88 -4.92
C THR A 180 15.43 -6.58 -4.28
N ALA A 181 15.08 -5.57 -5.07
CA ALA A 181 14.54 -4.31 -4.55
C ALA A 181 13.21 -4.52 -3.79
N MET A 182 12.32 -5.35 -4.34
CA MET A 182 11.08 -5.73 -3.69
C MET A 182 11.35 -6.43 -2.36
N LEU A 183 12.19 -7.48 -2.34
CA LEU A 183 12.49 -8.22 -1.13
C LEU A 183 13.05 -7.32 -0.03
N ILE A 184 14.01 -6.44 -0.35
CA ILE A 184 14.57 -5.49 0.63
C ILE A 184 13.48 -4.53 1.13
N SER A 185 12.71 -3.92 0.22
CA SER A 185 11.66 -2.96 0.60
C SER A 185 10.58 -3.61 1.47
N GLN A 186 10.18 -4.84 1.17
CA GLN A 186 9.12 -5.54 1.93
C GLN A 186 9.64 -6.06 3.27
N SER A 187 10.91 -6.46 3.35
CA SER A 187 11.54 -6.79 4.63
C SER A 187 11.60 -5.57 5.55
N ILE A 188 11.92 -4.39 5.04
CA ILE A 188 11.87 -3.15 5.82
C ILE A 188 10.44 -2.87 6.25
N PHE A 189 9.47 -2.96 5.32
CA PHE A 189 8.05 -2.79 5.62
C PHE A 189 7.58 -3.71 6.75
N ALA A 190 7.87 -5.01 6.70
CA ALA A 190 7.50 -5.92 7.78
C ALA A 190 8.24 -5.62 9.09
N ALA A 191 9.54 -5.28 9.00
CA ALA A 191 10.37 -5.00 10.18
C ALA A 191 9.88 -3.78 10.98
N ILE A 192 9.40 -2.72 10.33
CA ILE A 192 8.90 -1.53 11.02
C ILE A 192 7.65 -1.82 11.86
N HIS A 193 6.92 -2.91 11.58
CA HIS A 193 5.73 -3.30 12.34
C HIS A 193 6.07 -4.12 13.59
N ILE A 194 7.27 -4.70 13.67
CA ILE A 194 7.69 -5.58 14.78
C ILE A 194 7.40 -4.96 16.16
N PRO A 195 7.78 -3.69 16.43
CA PRO A 195 7.57 -3.11 17.76
C PRO A 195 6.09 -3.05 18.14
N ASN A 196 5.23 -2.63 17.20
CA ASN A 196 3.80 -2.54 17.43
C ASN A 196 3.18 -3.93 17.65
N ARG A 197 3.64 -4.96 16.91
CA ARG A 197 3.16 -6.34 17.09
C ARG A 197 3.52 -6.90 18.46
N ILE A 198 4.77 -6.73 18.87
CA ILE A 198 5.22 -7.14 20.21
C ILE A 198 4.43 -6.39 21.28
N TYR A 199 4.23 -5.09 21.11
CA TYR A 199 3.46 -4.28 22.05
C TYR A 199 1.99 -4.71 22.14
N SER A 200 1.38 -5.07 21.01
CA SER A 200 0.02 -5.63 20.95
C SER A 200 -0.10 -7.05 21.52
N GLY A 201 0.98 -7.63 22.04
CA GLY A 201 0.99 -8.92 22.72
C GLY A 201 1.18 -10.14 21.81
N LEU A 202 1.49 -9.96 20.52
CA LEU A 202 1.78 -11.07 19.62
C LEU A 202 3.09 -11.75 20.03
N VAL A 203 3.01 -13.04 20.34
CA VAL A 203 4.16 -13.86 20.78
C VAL A 203 4.20 -15.21 20.07
N GLY A 204 5.37 -15.84 20.07
CA GLY A 204 5.55 -17.20 19.53
C GLY A 204 5.16 -17.32 18.05
N MET A 205 4.38 -18.36 17.73
CA MET A 205 4.01 -18.66 16.34
C MET A 205 3.02 -17.67 15.73
N GLU A 206 2.17 -17.01 16.53
CA GLU A 206 1.24 -16.00 16.04
C GLU A 206 1.99 -14.80 15.46
N PHE A 207 3.05 -14.36 16.14
CA PHE A 207 3.95 -13.32 15.63
C PHE A 207 4.60 -13.76 14.31
N VAL A 208 5.07 -15.01 14.21
CA VAL A 208 5.70 -15.53 12.99
C VAL A 208 4.72 -15.53 11.82
N TYR A 209 3.47 -15.97 12.05
CA TYR A 209 2.44 -15.98 11.02
C TYR A 209 2.04 -14.57 10.57
N ASP A 210 1.84 -13.63 11.50
CA ASP A 210 1.56 -12.23 11.16
C ASP A 210 2.72 -11.62 10.37
N PHE A 211 3.98 -11.87 10.77
CA PHE A 211 5.15 -11.35 10.07
C PHE A 211 5.28 -11.90 8.64
N ILE A 212 5.04 -13.21 8.45
CA ILE A 212 5.00 -13.82 7.11
C ILE A 212 3.86 -13.22 6.28
N MET A 213 2.69 -13.01 6.88
CA MET A 213 1.55 -12.41 6.20
C MET A 213 1.85 -10.97 5.75
N LEU A 214 2.50 -10.17 6.61
CA LEU A 214 2.95 -8.81 6.28
C LEU A 214 3.95 -8.80 5.12
N LEU A 215 4.91 -9.74 5.09
CA LEU A 215 5.83 -9.89 3.96
C LEU A 215 5.10 -10.24 2.66
N ILE A 216 4.19 -11.22 2.71
CA ILE A 216 3.43 -11.66 1.53
C ILE A 216 2.55 -10.53 0.99
N LEU A 217 1.75 -9.89 1.85
CA LEU A 217 0.93 -8.73 1.46
C LEU A 217 1.80 -7.58 0.95
N GLY A 218 2.95 -7.36 1.60
CA GLY A 218 3.96 -6.42 1.16
C GLY A 218 4.34 -6.62 -0.31
N VAL A 219 4.69 -7.87 -0.65
CA VAL A 219 5.08 -8.29 -2.01
C VAL A 219 3.91 -8.13 -2.97
N ILE A 220 2.69 -8.51 -2.57
CA ILE A 220 1.49 -8.36 -3.41
C ILE A 220 1.27 -6.90 -3.77
N PHE A 221 1.29 -5.96 -2.82
CA PHE A 221 1.12 -4.54 -3.11
C PHE A 221 2.24 -3.97 -3.98
N ALA A 222 3.49 -4.40 -3.76
CA ALA A 222 4.60 -4.04 -4.64
C ALA A 222 4.39 -4.54 -6.08
N LEU A 223 3.91 -5.78 -6.24
CA LEU A 223 3.55 -6.33 -7.56
C LEU A 223 2.42 -5.54 -8.20
N LEU A 224 1.33 -5.26 -7.47
CA LEU A 224 0.22 -4.47 -7.98
C LEU A 224 0.70 -3.08 -8.45
N TYR A 225 1.58 -2.43 -7.69
CA TYR A 225 2.17 -1.16 -8.10
C TYR A 225 2.99 -1.28 -9.40
N ILE A 226 3.85 -2.30 -9.50
CA ILE A 226 4.69 -2.51 -10.69
C ILE A 226 3.84 -2.83 -11.93
N LEU A 227 2.83 -3.69 -11.78
CA LEU A 227 1.98 -4.18 -12.88
C LEU A 227 1.05 -3.08 -13.39
N THR A 228 0.51 -2.25 -12.50
CA THR A 228 -0.48 -1.21 -12.83
C THR A 228 0.13 0.17 -13.07
N LYS A 229 1.33 0.42 -12.51
CA LYS A 229 1.96 1.75 -12.44
C LYS A 229 1.01 2.82 -11.91
N ASN A 230 0.16 2.45 -10.95
CA ASN A 230 -0.89 3.31 -10.41
C ASN A 230 -0.91 3.24 -8.89
N LEU A 231 -0.35 4.26 -8.22
CA LEU A 231 -0.29 4.30 -6.77
C LEU A 231 -1.68 4.42 -6.13
N PHE A 232 -2.59 5.21 -6.74
CA PHE A 232 -3.96 5.38 -6.24
C PHE A 232 -4.73 4.05 -6.17
N PHE A 233 -4.51 3.18 -7.16
CA PHE A 233 -5.12 1.85 -7.14
C PHE A 233 -4.64 1.02 -5.95
N VAL A 234 -3.32 1.00 -5.71
CA VAL A 234 -2.73 0.23 -4.61
C VAL A 234 -3.14 0.79 -3.25
N ILE A 235 -3.21 2.11 -3.10
CA ILE A 235 -3.74 2.77 -1.90
C ILE A 235 -5.17 2.28 -1.62
N GLY A 236 -6.02 2.21 -2.64
CA GLY A 236 -7.38 1.72 -2.48
C GLY A 236 -7.46 0.24 -2.13
N VAL A 237 -6.66 -0.62 -2.78
CA VAL A 237 -6.58 -2.05 -2.45
C VAL A 237 -6.08 -2.26 -1.02
N HIS A 238 -5.02 -1.57 -0.62
CA HIS A 238 -4.48 -1.62 0.74
C HIS A 238 -5.52 -1.13 1.76
N SER A 239 -6.20 -0.02 1.48
CA SER A 239 -7.26 0.49 2.35
C SER A 239 -8.37 -0.53 2.58
N LEU A 240 -8.80 -1.23 1.52
CA LEU A 240 -9.81 -2.28 1.59
C LEU A 240 -9.30 -3.58 2.22
N MET A 241 -8.00 -3.85 2.20
CA MET A 241 -7.39 -4.95 2.95
C MET A 241 -7.38 -4.67 4.45
N ASN A 242 -7.17 -3.41 4.85
CA ASN A 242 -7.17 -3.00 6.26
C ASN A 242 -8.59 -2.86 6.82
N ILE A 243 -9.49 -2.25 6.06
CA ILE A 243 -10.89 -2.01 6.46
C ILE A 243 -11.79 -2.57 5.36
N GLN A 244 -12.35 -3.75 5.60
CA GLN A 244 -13.23 -4.38 4.62
C GLN A 244 -14.67 -3.87 4.78
N ILE A 245 -15.15 -3.12 3.80
CA ILE A 245 -16.55 -2.64 3.75
C ILE A 245 -17.36 -3.56 2.84
N VAL A 246 -18.30 -4.31 3.41
CA VAL A 246 -19.24 -5.18 2.68
C VAL A 246 -20.68 -4.96 3.13
N PHE A 247 -21.63 -5.19 2.22
CA PHE A 247 -23.04 -4.88 2.45
C PHE A 247 -23.80 -5.80 3.41
N TRP A 248 -23.28 -6.99 3.70
CA TRP A 248 -23.89 -7.96 4.60
C TRP A 248 -22.92 -8.35 5.71
N ASN A 249 -23.46 -8.87 6.82
CA ASN A 249 -22.62 -9.42 7.88
C ASN A 249 -22.07 -10.77 7.39
N SER A 250 -20.75 -10.89 7.35
CA SER A 250 -20.07 -12.09 6.88
C SER A 250 -18.81 -12.35 7.69
N ASN A 251 -18.63 -13.61 8.08
CA ASN A 251 -17.36 -14.09 8.66
C ASN A 251 -16.31 -14.40 7.58
N PHE A 252 -16.68 -14.29 6.29
CA PHE A 252 -15.83 -14.62 5.16
C PHE A 252 -15.18 -13.38 4.52
N THR A 253 -15.49 -12.17 4.99
CA THR A 253 -15.08 -10.93 4.33
C THR A 253 -13.56 -10.80 4.16
N TYR A 254 -12.78 -11.16 5.20
CA TYR A 254 -11.33 -11.19 5.11
C TYR A 254 -10.84 -12.18 4.03
N THR A 255 -11.39 -13.40 4.04
CA THR A 255 -11.09 -14.43 3.06
C THR A 255 -11.47 -14.01 1.65
N ALA A 256 -12.61 -13.33 1.47
CA ALA A 256 -13.07 -12.83 0.18
C ALA A 256 -12.09 -11.80 -0.39
N THR A 257 -11.66 -10.88 0.48
CA THR A 257 -10.72 -9.82 0.14
C THR A 257 -9.36 -10.39 -0.25
N LEU A 258 -8.85 -11.34 0.53
CA LEU A 258 -7.61 -12.05 0.22
C LEU A 258 -7.70 -12.84 -1.10
N LEU A 259 -8.80 -13.54 -1.34
CA LEU A 259 -9.02 -14.26 -2.58
C LEU A 259 -9.04 -13.29 -3.78
N CYS A 260 -9.75 -12.16 -3.65
CA CYS A 260 -9.82 -11.15 -4.70
C CYS A 260 -8.43 -10.57 -5.02
N VAL A 261 -7.62 -10.23 -4.00
CA VAL A 261 -6.29 -9.64 -4.25
C VAL A 261 -5.35 -10.66 -4.91
N LEU A 262 -5.41 -11.93 -4.51
CA LEU A 262 -4.62 -13.00 -5.12
C LEU A 262 -5.04 -13.25 -6.56
N LEU A 263 -6.34 -13.41 -6.83
CA LEU A 263 -6.87 -13.63 -8.18
C LEU A 263 -6.55 -12.46 -9.11
N LEU A 264 -6.72 -11.23 -8.63
CA LEU A 264 -6.34 -10.03 -9.37
C LEU A 264 -4.85 -10.02 -9.72
N THR A 265 -3.99 -10.32 -8.75
CA THR A 265 -2.53 -10.35 -8.96
C THR A 265 -2.17 -11.40 -10.00
N CYS A 266 -2.72 -12.61 -9.89
CA CYS A 266 -2.54 -13.68 -10.87
C CYS A 266 -3.03 -13.28 -12.27
N LEU A 267 -4.22 -12.68 -12.37
CA LEU A 267 -4.78 -12.20 -13.63
C LEU A 267 -3.87 -11.17 -14.30
N LEU A 268 -3.39 -10.17 -13.55
CA LEU A 268 -2.47 -9.15 -14.06
C LEU A 268 -1.14 -9.74 -14.53
N LEU A 269 -0.59 -10.72 -13.80
CA LEU A 269 0.61 -11.46 -14.21
C LEU A 269 0.38 -12.23 -15.52
N CYS A 270 -0.77 -12.92 -15.65
CA CYS A 270 -1.15 -13.63 -16.87
C CYS A 270 -1.28 -12.69 -18.06
N ILE A 271 -1.93 -11.54 -17.88
CA ILE A 271 -2.08 -10.51 -18.93
C ILE A 271 -0.70 -10.01 -19.36
N LYS A 272 0.16 -9.62 -18.41
CA LYS A 272 1.51 -9.10 -18.72
C LYS A 272 2.40 -10.13 -19.40
N ARG A 273 2.31 -11.40 -19.00
CA ARG A 273 3.03 -12.49 -19.66
C ARG A 273 2.57 -12.69 -21.10
N LYS A 274 1.27 -12.57 -21.36
CA LYS A 274 0.70 -12.67 -22.72
C LYS A 274 1.17 -11.51 -23.60
N GLU A 275 1.13 -10.27 -23.08
CA GLU A 275 1.64 -9.07 -23.78
C GLU A 275 3.11 -9.24 -24.16
N PHE A 276 3.95 -9.69 -23.23
CA PHE A 276 5.38 -9.93 -23.48
C PHE A 276 5.62 -10.96 -24.60
N ARG A 277 4.88 -12.08 -24.58
CA ARG A 277 4.99 -13.10 -25.63
C ARG A 277 4.55 -12.59 -27.00
N ALA A 278 3.51 -11.77 -27.06
CA ALA A 278 3.03 -11.19 -28.31
C ALA A 278 4.07 -10.22 -28.91
N GLN A 279 4.71 -9.39 -28.07
CA GLN A 279 5.79 -8.49 -28.50
C GLN A 279 7.00 -9.26 -29.02
N GLN A 280 7.39 -10.35 -28.36
CA GLN A 280 8.51 -11.18 -28.80
C GLN A 280 8.22 -11.84 -30.16
N HIS A 281 7.02 -12.39 -30.35
CA HIS A 281 6.65 -13.00 -31.63
C HIS A 281 6.63 -11.97 -32.78
N GLN A 282 6.17 -10.74 -32.54
CA GLN A 282 6.23 -9.68 -33.55
C GLN A 282 7.67 -9.33 -33.93
N ALA A 283 8.56 -9.19 -32.95
CA ALA A 283 9.98 -8.92 -33.21
C ALA A 283 10.66 -10.04 -34.01
N ASP A 284 10.32 -11.31 -33.73
CA ASP A 284 10.85 -12.47 -34.46
C ASP A 284 10.35 -12.55 -35.92
N MET A 285 9.20 -11.93 -36.26
CA MET A 285 8.70 -11.87 -37.65
C MET A 285 9.24 -10.69 -38.46
N GLU A 286 9.80 -9.67 -37.80
CA GLU A 286 10.40 -8.50 -38.46
C GLU A 286 11.89 -8.67 -38.77
N LEU A 287 12.50 -9.78 -38.34
CA LEU A 287 13.90 -10.19 -38.60
C LEU A 287 13.99 -11.19 -39.75
#